data_AF-A7NKC1-F1
#
_entry.id   AF-A7NKC1-F1
#
_cell.length_a   1.000
_cell.length_b   1.000
_cell.length_c   1.000
_cell.angle_alpha   90.00
_cell.angle_beta   90.00
_cell.angle_gamma   90.00
#
_symmetry.space_group_name_H-M   'P 1'
#
loop_
_entity.id
_entity.type
_entity.pdbx_description
1 polymer ?
#
loop_
_entity_poly.entity_id
_entity_poly.type
_entity_poly.pdbx_seq_one_letter_code
_entity_poly.pdbx_strand_id
1 'polypeptide(L)'
;MFILGVLIAIASAVAFAALGLVTLFGGARSTQEQIIPGFIPDRASGAERLFTLGAVWIPVIVVTLFGVYAAYRIVEMVIQSLA
;
A
#
# COMPACT_ATOMS: atom_id res chain seq x y z
N MET A 1 20.38 -5.81 24.10
CA MET A 1 18.95 -5.97 23.78
C MET A 1 18.38 -4.71 23.12
N PHE A 2 18.58 -3.51 23.66
CA PHE A 2 18.10 -2.24 23.08
C PHE A 2 18.51 -2.01 21.61
N ILE A 3 19.82 -2.08 21.30
CA ILE A 3 20.35 -1.86 19.94
C ILE A 3 19.71 -2.79 18.91
N LEU A 4 19.56 -4.07 19.26
CA LEU A 4 18.99 -5.08 18.37
C LEU A 4 17.49 -4.82 18.12
N GLY A 5 16.76 -4.34 19.13
CA GLY A 5 15.36 -3.89 18.98
C GLY A 5 15.21 -2.68 18.07
N VAL A 6 16.10 -1.68 18.19
CA VAL A 6 16.12 -0.49 17.31
C VAL A 6 16.37 -0.89 15.85
N LEU A 7 17.32 -1.79 15.61
CA LEU A 7 17.61 -2.29 14.25
C LEU A 7 16.39 -3.01 13.64
N ILE A 8 15.71 -3.86 14.41
CA ILE A 8 14.48 -4.55 13.97
C ILE A 8 13.37 -3.54 13.68
N ALA A 9 13.20 -2.52 14.51
CA ALA A 9 12.20 -1.48 14.33
C ALA A 9 12.44 -0.71 13.02
N ILE A 10 13.68 -0.29 12.75
CA ILE A 10 14.04 0.40 11.50
C ILE A 10 13.77 -0.50 10.28
N ALA A 11 14.18 -1.77 10.33
CA ALA A 11 13.92 -2.72 9.25
C ALA A 11 12.42 -2.93 9.01
N SER A 12 11.62 -3.02 10.08
CA SER A 12 10.16 -3.11 10.01
C SER A 12 9.55 -1.87 9.37
N ALA A 13 10.01 -0.66 9.74
CA ALA A 13 9.53 0.58 9.16
C ALA A 13 9.77 0.63 7.65
N VAL A 14 10.98 0.23 7.21
CA VAL A 14 11.30 0.11 5.77
C VAL A 14 10.40 -0.90 5.09
N ALA A 15 10.16 -2.06 5.69
CA ALA A 15 9.28 -3.09 5.14
C ALA A 15 7.83 -2.61 4.96
N PHE A 16 7.28 -1.90 5.96
CA PHE A 16 5.92 -1.35 5.86
C PHE A 16 5.79 -0.24 4.82
N ALA A 17 6.78 0.65 4.73
CA ALA A 17 6.82 1.67 3.68
C ALA A 17 6.90 1.04 2.29
N ALA A 18 7.78 0.05 2.12
CA ALA A 18 7.92 -0.70 0.87
C ALA A 18 6.63 -1.43 0.50
N LEU A 19 5.97 -2.09 1.46
CA LEU A 19 4.71 -2.79 1.25
C LEU A 19 3.60 -1.84 0.77
N GLY A 20 3.51 -0.65 1.37
CA GLY A 20 2.56 0.38 0.92
C GLY A 20 2.83 0.81 -0.53
N LEU A 21 4.09 1.09 -0.87
CA LEU A 21 4.49 1.49 -2.23
C LEU A 21 4.29 0.38 -3.27
N VAL A 22 4.64 -0.87 -2.93
CA VAL A 22 4.43 -2.02 -3.82
C VAL A 22 2.94 -2.27 -4.04
N THR A 23 2.10 -2.07 -3.01
CA THR A 23 0.64 -2.17 -3.15
C THR A 23 0.11 -1.12 -4.11
N LEU A 24 0.59 0.13 -4.02
CA LEU A 24 0.24 1.20 -4.95
C LEU A 24 0.66 0.86 -6.38
N PHE A 25 1.87 0.34 -6.57
CA PHE A 25 2.37 -0.09 -7.87
C PHE A 25 1.54 -1.25 -8.44
N GLY A 26 1.20 -2.25 -7.62
CA GLY A 26 0.36 -3.38 -8.01
C GLY A 26 -1.06 -2.95 -8.41
N GLY A 27 -1.65 -1.98 -7.71
CA GLY A 27 -2.94 -1.39 -8.07
C GLY A 27 -2.91 -0.65 -9.42
N ALA A 28 -1.84 0.11 -9.68
CA ALA A 28 -1.63 0.78 -10.96
C ALA A 28 -1.48 -0.23 -12.11
N ARG A 29 -0.65 -1.26 -11.94
CA ARG A 29 -0.47 -2.35 -12.92
C ARG A 29 -1.78 -3.10 -13.17
N SER A 30 -2.52 -3.46 -12.13
CA SER A 30 -3.81 -4.17 -12.26
C SER A 30 -4.85 -3.37 -13.04
N THR A 31 -4.82 -2.04 -12.93
CA THR A 31 -5.71 -1.15 -13.69
C THR A 31 -5.29 -1.05 -15.17
N GLN A 32 -3.99 -1.14 -15.46
CA GLN A 32 -3.45 -1.04 -16.82
C GLN A 32 -3.53 -2.35 -17.61
N GLU A 33 -3.30 -3.49 -16.96
CA GLU A 33 -3.07 -4.76 -17.65
C GLU A 33 -4.33 -5.56 -17.98
N GLN A 34 -5.53 -5.11 -17.58
CA GLN A 34 -6.82 -5.78 -17.86
C GLN A 34 -6.70 -7.30 -17.78
N ILE A 35 -6.43 -7.82 -16.58
CA ILE A 35 -5.98 -9.20 -16.30
C ILE A 35 -6.96 -10.30 -16.77
N ILE A 36 -8.11 -9.96 -17.35
CA ILE A 36 -9.08 -10.91 -17.90
C ILE A 36 -9.00 -10.84 -19.44
N PRO A 37 -8.38 -11.83 -20.11
CA PRO A 37 -8.48 -11.99 -21.56
C PRO A 37 -9.96 -12.03 -21.96
N GLY A 38 -10.43 -11.03 -22.72
CA GLY A 38 -11.82 -10.89 -23.16
C GLY A 38 -12.69 -9.93 -22.35
N PHE A 39 -12.18 -9.30 -21.30
CA PHE A 39 -12.86 -8.16 -20.67
C PHE A 39 -12.71 -6.94 -21.57
N ILE A 40 -13.80 -6.52 -22.21
CA ILE A 40 -13.87 -5.34 -23.07
C ILE A 40 -14.43 -4.20 -22.20
N PRO A 41 -13.61 -3.24 -21.72
CA PRO A 41 -14.08 -2.16 -20.85
C PRO A 41 -15.09 -1.23 -21.55
N ASP A 42 -15.05 -1.21 -22.88
CA ASP A 42 -15.83 -0.29 -23.72
C ASP A 42 -17.35 -0.59 -23.75
N ARG A 43 -17.81 -1.65 -23.06
CA ARG A 43 -19.24 -1.96 -22.89
C ARG A 43 -19.76 -1.86 -21.46
N ALA A 44 -18.91 -1.58 -20.47
CA ALA A 44 -19.36 -1.41 -19.09
C ALA A 44 -20.11 -0.08 -18.93
N SER A 45 -21.26 -0.10 -18.26
CA SER A 45 -21.94 1.13 -17.89
C SER A 45 -21.03 1.99 -17.00
N GLY A 46 -21.20 3.32 -17.02
CA GLY A 46 -20.37 4.23 -16.23
C GLY A 46 -20.36 3.90 -14.72
N ALA A 47 -21.47 3.35 -14.21
CA ALA A 47 -21.59 2.91 -12.82
C ALA A 47 -20.76 1.65 -12.54
N GLU A 48 -20.82 0.62 -13.38
CA GLU A 48 -20.03 -0.60 -13.21
C GLU A 48 -18.54 -0.30 -13.21
N ARG A 49 -18.09 0.57 -14.13
CA ARG A 49 -16.69 1.01 -14.18
C ARG A 49 -16.26 1.72 -12.89
N LEU A 50 -17.11 2.58 -12.34
CA LEU A 50 -16.83 3.28 -11.08
C LEU A 50 -16.73 2.30 -9.90
N PHE A 51 -17.67 1.34 -9.80
CA PHE A 51 -17.65 0.33 -8.74
C PHE A 51 -16.44 -0.60 -8.84
N THR A 52 -16.06 -1.04 -10.04
CA THR A 52 -14.85 -1.87 -10.23
C THR A 52 -13.58 -1.10 -9.87
N LEU A 53 -13.45 0.15 -10.32
CA LEU A 53 -12.31 0.99 -9.96
C LEU A 53 -12.26 1.27 -8.46
N GLY A 54 -13.41 1.55 -7.83
CA GLY A 54 -13.52 1.72 -6.39
C GLY A 54 -13.09 0.46 -5.63
N ALA A 55 -13.57 -0.72 -6.04
CA ALA A 55 -13.25 -1.99 -5.40
C ALA A 55 -11.75 -2.32 -5.46
N VAL A 56 -11.03 -1.86 -6.48
CA VAL A 56 -9.57 -2.02 -6.59
C VAL A 56 -8.84 -0.91 -5.82
N TRP A 57 -9.19 0.35 -6.04
CA TRP A 57 -8.41 1.48 -5.53
C TRP A 57 -8.66 1.78 -4.06
N ILE A 58 -9.85 1.53 -3.52
CA ILE A 58 -10.13 1.72 -2.07
C ILE A 58 -9.17 0.89 -1.21
N PRO A 59 -9.08 -0.45 -1.36
CA PRO A 59 -8.15 -1.23 -0.55
C PRO A 59 -6.69 -0.88 -0.83
N VAL A 60 -6.32 -0.57 -2.08
CA VAL A 60 -4.96 -0.13 -2.43
C VAL A 60 -4.58 1.13 -1.67
N ILE A 61 -5.44 2.15 -1.67
CA ILE A 61 -5.20 3.41 -0.96
C ILE A 61 -5.13 3.17 0.54
N VAL A 62 -6.07 2.39 1.10
CA VAL A 62 -6.08 2.06 2.53
C VAL A 62 -4.76 1.39 2.93
N VAL A 63 -4.35 0.31 2.26
CA VAL A 63 -3.10 -0.40 2.59
C VAL A 63 -1.87 0.51 2.41
N THR A 64 -1.84 1.33 1.37
CA THR A 64 -0.74 2.28 1.13
C THR A 64 -0.62 3.27 2.28
N LEU A 65 -1.73 3.90 2.69
CA LEU A 65 -1.74 4.86 3.78
C LEU A 65 -1.36 4.22 5.11
N PHE A 66 -1.91 3.04 5.43
CA PHE A 66 -1.59 2.34 6.66
C PHE A 66 -0.14 1.85 6.70
N GLY A 67 0.42 1.38 5.58
CA GLY A 67 1.83 0.98 5.50
C GLY A 67 2.79 2.15 5.73
N VAL A 68 2.55 3.29 5.07
CA VAL A 68 3.36 4.50 5.25
C VAL A 68 3.18 5.07 6.67
N TYR A 69 1.95 5.09 7.19
CA TYR A 69 1.68 5.56 8.54
C TYR A 69 2.33 4.68 9.61
N ALA A 70 2.29 3.36 9.45
CA ALA A 70 2.98 2.42 10.33
C ALA A 70 4.49 2.69 10.34
N ALA A 71 5.10 2.85 9.17
CA ALA A 71 6.52 3.19 9.05
C ALA A 71 6.87 4.50 9.78
N TYR A 72 6.06 5.54 9.57
CA TYR A 72 6.21 6.82 10.27
C TYR A 72 6.15 6.66 11.80
N ARG A 73 5.14 5.95 12.32
CA ARG A 73 4.95 5.74 13.76
C ARG A 73 6.08 4.94 14.38
N ILE A 74 6.61 3.94 13.67
CA ILE A 74 7.76 3.17 14.15
C ILE A 74 9.00 4.07 14.26
N VAL A 75 9.28 4.89 13.25
CA VAL A 75 10.41 5.84 13.28
C VAL A 75 10.24 6.85 14.41
N GLU A 76 9.05 7.40 14.59
CA GLU A 76 8.72 8.32 15.70
C GLU A 76 9.00 7.68 17.06
N MET A 77 8.56 6.44 17.29
CA MET A 77 8.82 5.69 18.53
C MET A 77 10.31 5.46 18.75
N VAL A 78 11.06 5.12 17.70
CA VAL A 78 12.52 4.95 17.80
C VAL A 78 13.19 6.25 18.22
N ILE A 79 12.84 7.38 17.60
CA ILE A 79 13.39 8.70 17.95
C ILE A 79 13.07 9.04 19.41
N GLN A 80 11.83 8.84 19.85
CA GLN A 80 11.42 9.08 21.24
C GLN A 80 12.16 8.19 22.24
N SER A 81 12.56 6.99 21.85
CA SER A 81 13.33 6.08 22.71
C SER A 81 14.81 6.46 22.86
N LEU A 82 15.31 7.35 22.00
CA LEU A 82 16.70 7.81 21.99
C LEU A 82 16.89 9.19 22.64
N ALA A 83 15.80 9.92 22.88
CA ALA A 83 15.77 11.22 23.54
C ALA A 83 15.64 11.07 25.06
#